data_AF-A0AA51Q9B0-F1
#
_entry.id   AF-A0AA51Q9B0-F1
#
_cell.length_a   1.000
_cell.length_b   1.000
_cell.length_c   1.000
_cell.angle_alpha   90.00
_cell.angle_beta   90.00
_cell.angle_gamma   90.00
#
_symmetry.space_group_name_H-M   'P 1'
#
loop_
_entity.id
_entity.type
_entity.pdbx_description
1 polymer ?
#
loop_
_entity_poly.entity_id
_entity_poly.type
_entity_poly.pdbx_seq_one_letter_code
_entity_poly.pdbx_strand_id
1 'polypeptide(L)'
;MSLEEKTLHTEEIYSGKIISLQLQDVELPNGKTSKREIIKHPGAVAVVAVTDENKIVMVEQYRKALERTIVEIPAGKLEKGEEPSVCARRELEEETGYECESIELLVSFYTSPGFADEIVHLYVAKGLKQKENAAAPDEDEFVNLEELTLEEALQYMKEQKIYDAKTIYAVQYLQLQEALSKK
;
A
#
# COMPACT_ATOMS: atom_id res chain seq x y z
N MET A 1 -34.73 -0.53 1.40
CA MET A 1 -34.30 -0.40 2.81
C MET A 1 -32.86 0.11 2.75
N SER A 2 -32.52 1.12 3.57
CA SER A 2 -31.13 1.59 3.63
C SER A 2 -30.25 0.53 4.29
N LEU A 3 -29.00 0.38 3.84
CA LEU A 3 -27.99 -0.46 4.50
C LEU A 3 -27.06 0.36 5.41
N GLU A 4 -27.28 1.67 5.48
CA GLU A 4 -26.49 2.61 6.26
C GLU A 4 -26.67 2.38 7.77
N GLU A 5 -25.55 2.41 8.50
CA GLU A 5 -25.52 2.42 9.96
C GLU A 5 -25.20 3.85 10.43
N LYS A 6 -26.05 4.43 11.27
CA LYS A 6 -25.86 5.80 11.75
C LYS A 6 -25.04 5.79 13.03
N THR A 7 -23.93 6.52 13.05
CA THR A 7 -23.16 6.74 14.29
C THR A 7 -23.97 7.58 15.28
N LEU A 8 -24.15 7.04 16.48
CA LEU A 8 -24.84 7.68 17.60
C LEU A 8 -23.85 8.33 18.57
N HIS A 9 -22.73 7.65 18.82
CA HIS A 9 -21.67 8.10 19.71
C HIS A 9 -20.33 7.52 19.26
N THR A 10 -19.24 8.27 19.49
CA THR A 10 -17.87 7.85 19.22
C THR A 10 -17.04 8.08 20.48
N GLU A 11 -16.37 7.02 20.92
CA GLU A 11 -15.39 7.03 22.01
C GLU A 11 -14.00 6.73 21.43
N GLU A 12 -13.00 7.54 21.75
CA GLU A 12 -11.61 7.26 21.40
C GLU A 12 -10.96 6.42 22.50
N ILE A 13 -10.60 5.18 22.16
CA ILE A 13 -10.01 4.22 23.10
C ILE A 13 -8.48 4.35 23.14
N TYR A 14 -7.87 4.65 21.99
CA TYR A 14 -6.43 4.82 21.86
C TYR A 14 -6.10 5.80 20.74
N SER A 15 -5.10 6.65 20.96
CA SER A 15 -4.52 7.53 19.94
C SER A 15 -3.00 7.40 19.95
N GLY A 16 -2.44 6.77 18.92
CA GLY A 16 -1.01 6.58 18.73
C GLY A 16 -0.41 7.46 17.63
N LYS A 17 0.87 7.22 17.33
CA LYS A 17 1.61 7.94 16.26
C LYS A 17 1.05 7.62 14.86
N ILE A 18 0.66 6.36 14.62
CA ILE A 18 0.27 5.86 13.30
C ILE A 18 -1.24 5.58 13.22
N ILE A 19 -1.80 4.96 14.26
CA ILE A 19 -3.21 4.55 14.31
C ILE A 19 -3.92 5.08 15.55
N SER A 20 -5.23 5.24 15.43
CA SER A 20 -6.13 5.37 16.59
C SER A 20 -7.23 4.31 16.53
N LEU A 21 -7.77 3.94 17.69
CA LEU A 21 -8.89 3.02 17.83
C LEU A 21 -10.10 3.79 18.38
N GLN A 22 -11.20 3.74 17.63
CA GLN A 22 -12.48 4.31 18.02
C GLN A 22 -13.50 3.20 18.27
N LEU A 23 -14.32 3.36 19.31
CA LEU A 23 -15.50 2.56 19.55
C LEU A 23 -16.73 3.40 19.21
N GLN A 24 -17.51 2.98 18.23
CA GLN A 24 -18.71 3.69 17.80
C GLN A 24 -19.97 2.91 18.15
N ASP A 25 -20.89 3.56 18.86
CA ASP A 25 -22.27 3.08 18.98
C ASP A 25 -23.03 3.46 17.72
N VAL A 26 -23.68 2.49 17.08
CA VAL A 26 -24.38 2.67 15.80
C VAL A 26 -25.82 2.19 15.87
N GLU A 27 -26.70 2.89 15.15
CA GLU A 27 -28.07 2.44 14.86
C GLU A 27 -28.07 1.67 13.54
N LEU A 28 -28.55 0.43 13.58
CA LEU A 28 -28.64 -0.48 12.45
C LEU A 28 -29.92 -0.22 11.62
N PRO A 29 -29.98 -0.70 10.35
CA PRO A 29 -31.18 -0.58 9.52
C PRO A 29 -32.48 -1.15 10.10
N ASN A 30 -32.39 -2.03 11.09
CA ASN A 30 -33.53 -2.62 11.79
C ASN A 30 -33.94 -1.87 13.07
N GLY A 31 -33.35 -0.69 13.33
CA GLY A 31 -33.59 0.16 14.50
C GLY A 31 -32.93 -0.34 15.80
N LYS A 32 -32.16 -1.43 15.76
CA LYS A 32 -31.37 -1.89 16.91
C LYS A 32 -30.03 -1.17 16.97
N THR A 33 -29.37 -1.23 18.12
CA THR A 33 -28.01 -0.68 18.29
C THR A 33 -26.94 -1.77 18.26
N SER A 34 -25.72 -1.38 17.88
CA SER A 34 -24.52 -2.23 17.92
C SER A 34 -23.27 -1.37 18.19
N LYS A 35 -22.11 -2.02 18.33
CA LYS A 35 -20.81 -1.36 18.46
C LYS A 35 -19.91 -1.69 17.26
N ARG A 36 -19.07 -0.74 16.85
CA ARG A 36 -18.02 -0.92 15.85
C ARG A 36 -16.69 -0.49 16.42
N GLU A 37 -15.70 -1.37 16.35
CA GLU A 37 -14.30 -1.04 16.62
C GLU A 37 -13.67 -0.63 15.29
N ILE A 38 -13.17 0.60 15.23
CA ILE A 38 -12.66 1.20 14.00
C ILE A 38 -11.24 1.68 14.23
N ILE A 39 -10.30 1.10 13.49
CA ILE A 39 -8.95 1.59 13.34
C ILE A 39 -8.96 2.73 12.34
N LYS A 40 -8.50 3.90 12.79
CA LYS A 40 -8.24 5.06 11.92
C LYS A 40 -6.79 5.05 11.50
N HIS A 41 -6.55 5.20 10.21
CA HIS A 41 -5.23 5.23 9.58
C HIS A 41 -5.11 6.46 8.65
N PRO A 42 -3.93 7.08 8.51
CA PRO A 42 -3.74 8.23 7.61
C PRO A 42 -3.92 7.91 6.12
N GLY A 43 -3.97 6.62 5.77
CA GLY A 43 -3.89 6.15 4.39
C GLY A 43 -2.43 5.99 3.94
N ALA A 44 -2.26 5.42 2.77
CA ALA A 44 -0.95 5.10 2.21
C ALA A 44 -0.97 5.13 0.69
N VAL A 45 0.22 5.03 0.12
CA VAL A 45 0.45 4.88 -1.31
C VAL A 45 1.26 3.63 -1.56
N ALA A 46 1.22 3.14 -2.79
CA ALA A 46 2.09 2.07 -3.25
C ALA A 46 2.41 2.29 -4.73
N VAL A 47 3.56 1.80 -5.20
CA VAL A 47 4.04 2.09 -6.55
C VAL A 47 4.40 0.82 -7.30
N VAL A 48 3.72 0.59 -8.42
CA VAL A 48 4.14 -0.39 -9.42
C VAL A 48 5.18 0.28 -10.31
N ALA A 49 6.44 -0.09 -10.13
CA ALA A 49 7.58 0.45 -10.86
C ALA A 49 8.24 -0.67 -11.66
N VAL A 50 8.41 -0.47 -12.97
CA VAL A 50 9.05 -1.43 -13.88
C VAL A 50 10.19 -0.76 -14.63
N THR A 51 11.40 -1.36 -14.58
CA THR A 51 12.60 -0.86 -15.27
C THR A 51 12.53 -1.13 -16.78
N ASP A 52 13.43 -0.51 -17.55
CA ASP A 52 13.52 -0.71 -19.00
C ASP A 52 13.89 -2.16 -19.38
N GLU A 53 14.53 -2.90 -18.46
CA GLU A 53 14.82 -4.33 -18.58
C GLU A 53 13.63 -5.23 -18.22
N ASN A 54 12.43 -4.67 -18.04
CA ASN A 54 11.20 -5.37 -17.62
C ASN A 54 11.32 -6.06 -16.26
N LYS A 55 12.07 -5.48 -15.33
CA LYS A 55 12.09 -5.91 -13.93
C LYS A 55 11.19 -5.04 -13.07
N ILE A 56 10.50 -5.67 -12.14
CA ILE A 56 9.66 -5.03 -11.13
C ILE A 56 10.57 -4.59 -9.99
N VAL A 57 10.57 -3.30 -9.68
CA VAL A 57 11.26 -2.74 -8.53
C VAL A 57 10.45 -3.10 -7.28
N MET A 58 11.11 -3.76 -6.34
CA MET A 58 10.55 -4.24 -5.07
C MET A 58 11.52 -3.94 -3.93
N VAL A 59 11.02 -4.12 -2.71
CA VAL A 59 11.82 -4.03 -1.49
C VAL A 59 11.57 -5.24 -0.61
N GLU A 60 12.64 -5.70 0.04
CA GLU A 60 12.58 -6.69 1.11
C GLU A 60 12.59 -5.94 2.46
N GLN A 61 11.53 -6.12 3.26
CA GLN A 61 11.35 -5.42 4.53
C GLN A 61 10.85 -6.36 5.62
N TYR A 62 11.33 -6.16 6.85
CA TYR A 62 10.82 -6.86 8.03
C TYR A 62 9.53 -6.21 8.53
N ARG A 63 8.41 -6.93 8.48
CA ARG A 63 7.13 -6.49 9.02
C ARG A 63 6.92 -7.08 10.41
N LYS A 64 7.08 -6.24 11.43
CA LYS A 64 6.95 -6.66 12.84
C LYS A 64 5.60 -7.31 13.15
N ALA A 65 4.50 -6.80 12.58
CA ALA A 65 3.17 -7.37 12.77
C ALA A 65 3.03 -8.82 12.26
N LEU A 66 3.89 -9.24 11.33
CA LEU A 66 3.96 -10.58 10.78
C LEU A 66 5.13 -11.39 11.34
N GLU A 67 5.96 -10.79 12.18
CA GLU A 67 7.22 -11.33 12.72
C GLU A 67 8.14 -11.93 11.64
N ARG A 68 8.18 -11.31 10.45
CA ARG A 68 8.92 -11.86 9.31
C ARG A 68 9.32 -10.81 8.28
N THR A 69 10.32 -11.17 7.48
CA THR A 69 10.71 -10.46 6.27
C THR A 69 9.81 -10.88 5.10
N ILE A 70 9.34 -9.90 4.35
CA ILE A 70 8.52 -10.10 3.14
C ILE A 70 9.04 -9.21 2.01
N VAL A 71 8.69 -9.57 0.77
CA VAL A 71 8.99 -8.79 -0.43
C VAL A 71 7.74 -8.05 -0.86
N GLU A 72 7.87 -6.75 -1.09
CA GLU A 72 6.77 -5.84 -1.37
C GLU A 72 7.11 -4.86 -2.49
N ILE A 73 6.10 -4.30 -3.14
CA ILE A 73 6.32 -3.07 -3.92
C ILE A 73 6.56 -1.87 -2.98
N PRO A 74 7.27 -0.82 -3.44
CA PRO A 74 7.51 0.37 -2.64
C PRO A 74 6.20 1.03 -2.20
N ALA A 75 6.13 1.43 -0.94
CA ALA A 75 4.92 1.94 -0.33
C ALA A 75 5.19 2.67 0.98
N GLY A 76 4.44 3.73 1.25
CA GLY A 76 4.49 4.40 2.53
C GLY A 76 3.24 5.18 2.86
N LYS A 77 3.23 5.76 4.06
CA LYS A 77 2.04 6.42 4.62
C LYS A 77 1.94 7.84 4.11
N LEU A 78 0.70 8.30 3.96
CA LEU A 78 0.45 9.71 3.66
C LEU A 78 0.82 10.58 4.87
N GLU A 79 1.56 11.65 4.63
CA GLU A 79 1.66 12.73 5.59
C GLU A 79 0.39 13.60 5.60
N LYS A 80 0.20 14.36 6.68
CA LYS A 80 -1.01 15.17 6.85
C LYS A 80 -1.10 16.26 5.78
N GLY A 81 -2.07 16.10 4.87
CA GLY A 81 -2.31 17.05 3.78
C GLY A 81 -1.37 16.87 2.58
N GLU A 82 -0.58 15.78 2.56
CA GLU A 82 0.24 15.41 1.42
C GLU A 82 -0.62 14.88 0.28
N GLU A 83 -0.36 15.37 -0.93
CA GLU A 83 -1.01 14.84 -2.13
C GLU A 83 -0.50 13.42 -2.41
N PRO A 84 -1.37 12.41 -2.62
CA PRO A 84 -0.92 11.03 -2.73
C PRO A 84 0.08 10.76 -3.86
N SER A 85 0.03 11.50 -4.98
CA SER A 85 1.03 11.37 -6.03
C SER A 85 2.42 11.89 -5.64
N VAL A 86 2.47 12.86 -4.71
CA VAL A 86 3.73 13.39 -4.18
C VAL A 86 4.34 12.37 -3.22
N CYS A 87 3.53 11.84 -2.30
CA CYS A 87 3.90 10.74 -1.42
C CYS A 87 4.46 9.55 -2.23
N ALA A 88 3.76 9.12 -3.28
CA ALA A 88 4.18 7.98 -4.09
C ALA A 88 5.56 8.19 -4.76
N ARG A 89 5.89 9.41 -5.19
CA ARG A 89 7.21 9.72 -5.75
C ARG A 89 8.30 9.75 -4.69
N ARG A 90 7.98 10.30 -3.51
CA ARG A 90 8.89 10.35 -2.36
C ARG A 90 9.24 8.94 -1.89
N GLU A 91 8.25 8.10 -1.64
CA GLU A 91 8.44 6.72 -1.17
C GLU A 91 9.18 5.86 -2.22
N LEU A 92 8.88 6.03 -3.51
CA LEU A 92 9.64 5.35 -4.57
C LEU A 92 11.14 5.71 -4.49
N GLU A 93 11.45 6.99 -4.32
CA GLU A 93 12.84 7.46 -4.22
C GLU A 93 13.52 6.97 -2.95
N GLU A 94 12.89 7.18 -1.78
CA GLU A 94 13.46 6.87 -0.48
C GLU A 94 13.76 5.37 -0.34
N GLU A 95 12.82 4.50 -0.74
CA GLU A 95 12.97 3.06 -0.53
C GLU A 95 13.85 2.38 -1.60
N THR A 96 13.97 2.96 -2.79
CA THR A 96 14.57 2.25 -3.95
C THR A 96 15.66 3.02 -4.69
N GLY A 97 15.79 4.31 -4.44
CA GLY A 97 16.68 5.20 -5.20
C GLY A 97 16.21 5.51 -6.63
N TYR A 98 15.01 5.07 -7.02
CA TYR A 98 14.44 5.38 -8.33
C TYR A 98 13.61 6.66 -8.31
N GLU A 99 13.78 7.47 -9.35
CA GLU A 99 12.80 8.49 -9.74
C GLU A 99 12.06 8.07 -11.00
N CYS A 100 10.97 8.76 -11.33
CA CYS A 100 10.16 8.46 -12.52
C CYS A 100 9.75 9.72 -13.29
N GLU A 101 9.68 9.61 -14.61
CA GLU A 101 9.18 10.69 -15.47
C GLU A 101 7.69 10.95 -15.24
N SER A 102 6.89 9.89 -15.14
CA SER A 102 5.44 9.98 -14.92
C SER A 102 4.95 8.97 -13.90
N ILE A 103 3.91 9.37 -13.18
CA ILE A 103 3.21 8.54 -12.20
C ILE A 103 1.70 8.74 -12.37
N GLU A 104 0.97 7.64 -12.49
CA GLU A 104 -0.47 7.64 -12.76
C GLU A 104 -1.20 6.79 -11.72
N LEU A 105 -2.33 7.27 -11.21
CA LEU A 105 -3.16 6.50 -10.28
C LEU A 105 -3.76 5.32 -11.02
N LEU A 106 -3.50 4.10 -10.54
CA LEU A 106 -4.08 2.87 -11.07
C LEU A 106 -5.43 2.59 -10.40
N VAL A 107 -5.44 2.55 -9.07
CA VAL A 107 -6.62 2.23 -8.28
C VAL A 107 -6.44 2.72 -6.84
N SER A 108 -7.55 2.86 -6.12
CA SER A 108 -7.52 3.02 -4.66
C SER A 108 -8.39 1.97 -4.01
N PHE A 109 -7.94 1.40 -2.91
CA PHE A 109 -8.67 0.33 -2.23
C PHE A 109 -8.46 0.38 -0.72
N TYR A 110 -9.45 -0.13 0.01
CA TYR A 110 -9.37 -0.30 1.45
C TYR A 110 -8.74 -1.65 1.79
N THR A 111 -7.81 -1.67 2.74
CA THR A 111 -7.06 -2.88 3.10
C THR A 111 -7.89 -3.85 3.93
N SER A 112 -8.66 -3.33 4.89
CA SER A 112 -9.46 -4.12 5.85
C SER A 112 -10.80 -3.43 6.19
N PRO A 113 -11.72 -3.27 5.22
CA PRO A 113 -12.93 -2.45 5.36
C PRO A 113 -13.92 -2.91 6.45
N GLY A 114 -13.71 -4.10 7.04
CA GLY A 114 -14.50 -4.57 8.17
C GLY A 114 -14.20 -3.84 9.48
N PHE A 115 -13.02 -3.23 9.62
CA PHE A 115 -12.62 -2.57 10.87
C PHE A 115 -11.59 -1.44 10.71
N ALA A 116 -11.02 -1.21 9.52
CA ALA A 116 -10.05 -0.15 9.29
C ALA A 116 -10.44 0.72 8.10
N ASP A 117 -10.14 2.01 8.18
CA ASP A 117 -10.37 2.98 7.09
C ASP A 117 -9.11 3.27 6.26
N GLU A 118 -8.05 2.48 6.44
CA GLU A 118 -6.84 2.58 5.64
C GLU A 118 -7.16 2.41 4.15
N ILE A 119 -7.01 3.51 3.42
CA ILE A 119 -7.04 3.55 1.96
C ILE A 119 -5.60 3.53 1.44
N VAL A 120 -5.34 2.67 0.46
CA VAL A 120 -4.09 2.64 -0.30
C VAL A 120 -4.35 3.16 -1.70
N HIS A 121 -3.60 4.17 -2.13
CA HIS A 121 -3.57 4.67 -3.50
C HIS A 121 -2.43 4.00 -4.27
N LEU A 122 -2.76 3.07 -5.15
CA LEU A 122 -1.77 2.35 -5.95
C LEU A 122 -1.51 3.10 -7.25
N TYR A 123 -0.24 3.41 -7.50
CA TYR A 123 0.24 4.15 -8.66
C TYR A 123 1.06 3.25 -9.59
N VAL A 124 1.17 3.65 -10.85
CA VAL A 124 2.11 3.07 -11.83
C VAL A 124 3.12 4.14 -12.21
N ALA A 125 4.39 3.85 -12.03
CA ALA A 125 5.50 4.72 -12.41
C ALA A 125 6.11 4.29 -13.76
N LYS A 126 6.41 5.25 -14.63
CA LYS A 126 7.02 5.01 -15.95
C LYS A 126 8.22 5.95 -16.17
N GLY A 127 9.18 5.47 -16.96
CA GLY A 127 10.43 6.18 -17.23
C GLY A 127 11.29 6.24 -15.98
N LEU A 128 11.62 5.06 -15.42
CA LEU A 128 12.41 4.95 -14.20
C LEU A 128 13.86 5.31 -14.48
N LYS A 129 14.49 6.02 -13.54
CA LYS A 129 15.92 6.35 -13.57
C LYS A 129 16.48 6.24 -12.16
N GLN A 130 17.69 5.69 -12.03
CA GLN A 130 18.40 5.77 -10.76
C GLN A 130 18.83 7.21 -10.48
N LYS A 131 18.59 7.66 -9.26
CA LYS A 131 18.98 8.98 -8.79
C LYS A 131 20.33 8.87 -8.05
N GLU A 132 21.37 9.52 -8.59
CA GLU A 132 22.73 9.47 -8.02
C GLU A 132 22.80 9.95 -6.56
N ASN A 133 21.90 10.85 -6.16
CA ASN A 133 21.78 11.37 -4.79
C ASN A 133 20.34 11.15 -4.27
N ALA A 134 19.89 9.90 -4.29
CA ALA A 134 18.60 9.53 -3.72
C ALA A 134 18.50 9.90 -2.23
N ALA A 135 17.32 10.34 -1.82
CA ALA A 135 16.96 10.37 -0.41
C ALA A 135 17.10 8.96 0.19
N ALA A 136 17.48 8.89 1.46
CA ALA A 136 17.49 7.65 2.21
C ALA A 136 16.14 7.48 2.92
N PRO A 137 15.72 6.24 3.23
CA PRO A 137 14.61 6.00 4.15
C PRO A 137 14.86 6.66 5.51
N ASP A 138 13.79 6.77 6.31
CA ASP A 138 13.89 7.20 7.70
C ASP A 138 14.87 6.33 8.51
N GLU A 139 15.46 6.87 9.60
CA GLU A 139 16.47 6.17 10.41
C GLU A 139 15.98 4.84 11.03
N ASP A 140 14.67 4.67 11.19
CA ASP A 140 14.03 3.46 11.69
C ASP A 140 13.48 2.52 10.59
N GLU A 141 13.74 2.86 9.31
CA GLU A 141 13.33 2.08 8.15
C GLU A 141 14.51 1.38 7.48
N PHE A 142 14.41 0.05 7.37
CA PHE A 142 15.42 -0.80 6.77
C PHE A 142 14.80 -1.62 5.66
N VAL A 143 15.21 -1.33 4.42
CA VAL A 143 14.75 -2.01 3.21
C VAL A 143 15.94 -2.45 2.36
N ASN A 144 15.83 -3.62 1.72
CA ASN A 144 16.77 -4.03 0.68
C ASN A 144 16.07 -3.93 -0.68
N LEU A 145 16.67 -3.19 -1.62
CA LEU A 145 16.19 -3.12 -2.99
C LEU A 145 16.31 -4.50 -3.67
N GLU A 146 15.21 -4.95 -4.28
CA GLU A 146 15.15 -6.11 -5.16
C GLU A 146 14.57 -5.72 -6.52
N GLU A 147 15.08 -6.35 -7.58
CA GLU A 147 14.51 -6.22 -8.92
C GLU A 147 14.17 -7.61 -9.44
N LEU A 148 12.86 -7.89 -9.57
CA LEU A 148 12.36 -9.21 -9.93
C LEU A 148 11.74 -9.18 -11.32
N THR A 149 12.01 -10.20 -12.12
CA THR A 149 11.18 -10.49 -13.30
C THR A 149 9.75 -10.84 -12.85
N LEU A 150 8.78 -10.72 -13.76
CA LEU A 150 7.41 -11.15 -13.50
C LEU A 150 7.34 -12.64 -13.11
N GLU A 151 8.18 -13.50 -13.71
CA GLU A 151 8.24 -14.92 -13.38
C GLU A 151 8.75 -15.15 -11.94
N GLU A 152 9.80 -14.45 -11.53
CA GLU A 152 10.32 -14.51 -10.15
C GLU A 152 9.30 -14.00 -9.14
N ALA A 153 8.61 -12.89 -9.42
CA ALA A 153 7.56 -12.37 -8.55
C ALA A 153 6.38 -13.35 -8.40
N LEU A 154 5.96 -14.00 -9.49
CA LEU A 154 4.94 -15.06 -9.44
C LEU A 154 5.42 -16.28 -8.64
N GLN A 155 6.71 -16.61 -8.72
CA GLN A 155 7.32 -17.67 -7.90
C GLN A 155 7.34 -17.28 -6.42
N TYR A 156 7.70 -16.03 -6.10
CA TYR A 156 7.69 -15.51 -4.73
C TYR A 156 6.28 -15.50 -4.12
N MET A 157 5.23 -15.26 -4.92
CA MET A 157 3.85 -15.44 -4.45
C MET A 157 3.54 -16.91 -4.09
N LYS A 158 3.99 -17.88 -4.89
CA LYS A 158 3.79 -19.31 -4.62
C LYS A 158 4.57 -19.78 -3.39
N GLU A 159 5.80 -19.29 -3.23
CA GLU A 159 6.67 -19.57 -2.08
C GLU A 159 6.24 -18.85 -0.81
N GLN A 160 5.24 -17.97 -0.90
CA GLN A 160 4.85 -17.07 0.18
C GLN A 160 6.08 -16.30 0.68
N LYS A 161 6.69 -15.51 -0.20
CA LYS A 161 7.61 -14.41 0.14
C LYS A 161 6.92 -13.06 -0.04
N ILE A 162 6.01 -12.99 -1.01
CA ILE A 162 5.04 -11.91 -1.18
C ILE A 162 3.76 -12.33 -0.45
N TYR A 163 3.30 -11.50 0.51
CA TYR A 163 2.16 -11.81 1.38
C TYR A 163 1.02 -10.80 1.28
N ASP A 164 1.33 -9.55 0.94
CA ASP A 164 0.42 -8.44 1.11
C ASP A 164 -0.39 -8.17 -0.17
N ALA A 165 -1.60 -7.65 0.02
CA ALA A 165 -2.56 -7.50 -1.06
C ALA A 165 -2.12 -6.50 -2.15
N LYS A 166 -1.42 -5.41 -1.80
CA LYS A 166 -0.96 -4.39 -2.77
C LYS A 166 0.08 -5.00 -3.72
N THR A 167 1.04 -5.77 -3.21
CA THR A 167 2.07 -6.42 -4.03
C THR A 167 1.47 -7.53 -4.90
N ILE A 168 0.59 -8.37 -4.33
CA ILE A 168 -0.13 -9.40 -5.09
C ILE A 168 -0.95 -8.77 -6.23
N TYR A 169 -1.63 -7.65 -5.97
CA TYR A 169 -2.39 -6.92 -6.98
C TYR A 169 -1.46 -6.42 -8.09
N ALA A 170 -0.32 -5.81 -7.73
CA ALA A 170 0.65 -5.29 -8.70
C ALA A 170 1.19 -6.38 -9.63
N VAL A 171 1.58 -7.53 -9.08
CA VAL A 171 2.08 -8.67 -9.86
C VAL A 171 1.00 -9.20 -10.81
N GLN A 172 -0.24 -9.37 -10.34
CA GLN A 172 -1.35 -9.82 -11.19
C GLN A 172 -1.72 -8.78 -12.27
N TYR A 173 -1.66 -7.49 -11.94
CA TYR A 173 -1.86 -6.41 -12.91
C TYR A 173 -0.83 -6.50 -14.04
N LEU A 174 0.46 -6.64 -13.71
CA LEU A 174 1.53 -6.78 -14.70
C LEU A 174 1.39 -8.07 -15.52
N GLN A 175 1.01 -9.18 -14.88
CA GLN A 175 0.72 -10.44 -15.58
C GLN A 175 -0.41 -10.27 -16.60
N LEU A 176 -1.46 -9.54 -16.24
CA LEU A 176 -2.57 -9.27 -17.14
C LEU A 176 -2.12 -8.37 -18.31
N GLN A 177 -1.34 -7.32 -18.05
CA GLN A 177 -0.80 -6.45 -19.11
C GLN A 177 0.06 -7.25 -20.10
N GLU A 178 0.93 -8.13 -19.62
CA GLU A 178 1.76 -8.99 -20.47
C GLU A 178 0.92 -9.95 -21.31
N ALA A 179 -0.13 -10.55 -20.72
CA ALA A 179 -1.03 -11.45 -21.44
C ALA A 179 -1.84 -10.71 -22.53
N LEU A 180 -2.16 -9.43 -22.32
CA LEU A 180 -2.90 -8.61 -23.27
C LEU A 180 -2.02 -8.06 -24.39
N SER A 181 -0.73 -7.78 -24.13
CA SER A 181 0.21 -7.27 -25.15
C SER A 181 0.72 -8.35 -26.12
N LYS A 182 0.63 -9.63 -25.74
CA LYS A 182 0.96 -10.79 -26.58
C LYS A 182 -0.13 -11.15 -27.61
N LYS A 183 -1.23 -10.39 -27.67
CA LYS A 183 -2.32 -10.54 -28.66
C LYS A 183 -2.19 -9.52 -29.78
#